data_AF-A0A7S0W3I2-F1
#
_entry.id   AF-A0A7S0W3I2-F1
#
_cell.length_a   1.000
_cell.length_b   1.000
_cell.length_c   1.000
_cell.angle_alpha   90.00
_cell.angle_beta   90.00
_cell.angle_gamma   90.00
#
_symmetry.space_group_name_H-M   'P 1'
#
loop_
_entity.id
_entity.type
_entity.pdbx_description
1 polymer ?
#
loop_
_entity_poly.entity_id
_entity_poly.type
_entity_poly.pdbx_seq_one_letter_code
_entity_poly.pdbx_strand_id
1 'polypeptide(L)'
;SSGVGFAVDAPGGVTSFEVGGLLQDTLYIFRVQARNVLGYGPESPSKIFSTSFAAPDKIANFTIVPGSEVLVGSSSPTVSLTVQWSVPRSGTSVALSQYRIFKYRVGDDYNL
;
A
#
# COMPACT_ATOMS: atom_id res chain seq x y z
N SER A 1 15.47 6.61 -25.99
CA SER A 1 14.28 5.87 -26.45
C SER A 1 13.06 6.67 -26.03
N SER A 2 12.31 7.17 -26.99
CA SER A 2 11.20 8.11 -26.82
C SER A 2 10.06 7.43 -26.06
N GLY A 3 9.74 7.94 -24.87
CA GLY A 3 8.63 7.44 -24.06
C GLY A 3 7.32 7.63 -24.81
N VAL A 4 6.75 6.53 -25.30
CA VAL A 4 5.46 6.53 -25.97
C VAL A 4 4.41 6.77 -24.89
N GLY A 5 3.87 7.98 -24.82
CA GLY A 5 2.68 8.25 -24.01
C GLY A 5 1.52 7.48 -24.63
N PHE A 6 1.05 6.43 -23.97
CA PHE A 6 -0.15 5.72 -24.39
C PHE A 6 -1.36 6.60 -24.04
N ALA A 7 -2.04 7.13 -25.06
CA ALA A 7 -3.34 7.77 -24.87
C ALA A 7 -4.38 6.68 -24.54
N VAL A 8 -5.17 6.90 -23.49
CA VAL A 8 -6.31 6.04 -23.14
C VAL A 8 -7.59 6.80 -23.48
N ASP A 9 -8.46 6.21 -24.29
CA ASP A 9 -9.74 6.80 -24.66
C ASP A 9 -10.78 6.56 -23.56
N ALA A 10 -11.43 7.63 -23.12
CA ALA A 10 -12.60 7.58 -22.25
C ALA A 10 -13.90 7.61 -23.10
N PRO A 11 -15.01 7.01 -22.63
CA PRO A 11 -16.30 7.11 -23.31
C PRO A 11 -16.76 8.57 -23.50
N GLY A 12 -17.47 8.86 -24.60
CA GLY A 12 -18.08 10.18 -24.80
C GLY A 12 -19.18 10.48 -23.75
N GLY A 13 -19.31 11.74 -23.35
CA GLY A 13 -20.36 12.21 -22.44
C GLY A 13 -20.07 12.00 -20.94
N VAL A 14 -18.93 11.42 -20.58
CA VAL A 14 -18.47 11.33 -19.18
C VAL A 14 -17.50 12.45 -18.85
N THR A 15 -17.41 12.80 -17.57
CA THR A 15 -16.46 13.79 -17.04
C THR A 15 -15.47 13.18 -16.03
N SER A 16 -15.45 11.85 -15.93
CA SER A 16 -14.57 11.08 -15.06
C SER A 16 -14.18 9.74 -15.71
N PHE A 17 -12.93 9.34 -15.56
CA PHE A 17 -12.41 8.06 -16.05
C PHE A 17 -11.29 7.55 -15.13
N GLU A 18 -11.31 6.27 -14.78
CA GLU A 18 -10.27 5.64 -13.96
C GLU A 18 -9.10 5.18 -14.84
N VAL A 19 -7.90 5.71 -14.59
CA VAL A 19 -6.69 5.32 -15.32
C VAL A 19 -5.98 4.19 -14.56
N GLY A 20 -6.10 2.96 -15.06
CA GLY A 20 -5.40 1.79 -14.54
C GLY A 20 -4.01 1.56 -15.17
N GLY A 21 -3.30 0.53 -14.70
CA GLY A 21 -2.06 0.05 -15.33
C GLY A 21 -0.84 0.95 -15.15
N LEU A 22 -0.84 1.85 -14.16
CA LEU A 22 0.29 2.72 -13.85
C LEU A 22 1.40 1.94 -13.12
N LEU A 23 2.66 2.16 -13.52
CA LEU A 23 3.83 1.61 -12.86
C LEU A 23 4.04 2.28 -11.49
N GLN A 24 4.56 1.51 -10.54
CA GLN A 24 4.95 2.00 -9.22
C GLN A 24 6.16 2.94 -9.32
N ASP A 25 6.25 3.88 -8.39
CA ASP A 25 7.33 4.86 -8.23
C ASP A 25 7.64 5.65 -9.52
N THR A 26 6.58 5.92 -10.29
CA THR A 26 6.68 6.57 -11.58
C THR A 26 5.93 7.90 -11.58
N LEU A 27 6.61 8.95 -12.05
CA LEU A 27 6.04 10.28 -12.24
C LEU A 27 5.25 10.30 -13.56
N TYR A 28 3.96 10.60 -13.48
CA TYR A 28 3.07 10.73 -14.62
C TYR A 28 2.65 12.17 -14.84
N ILE A 29 2.48 12.54 -16.10
CA ILE A 29 1.88 13.81 -16.54
C ILE A 29 0.55 13.49 -17.21
N PHE A 30 -0.52 14.08 -16.69
CA PHE A 30 -1.89 13.89 -17.19
C PHE A 30 -2.37 15.16 -17.91
N ARG A 31 -3.00 14.95 -19.06
CA ARG A 31 -3.74 15.94 -19.85
C ARG A 31 -5.00 15.29 -20.40
N VAL A 32 -6.03 16.09 -20.66
CA VAL A 32 -7.27 15.63 -21.30
C VAL A 32 -7.62 16.55 -22.47
N GLN A 33 -8.17 15.98 -23.54
CA GLN A 33 -8.72 16.73 -24.67
C GLN A 33 -10.05 16.10 -25.09
N ALA A 34 -11.00 16.93 -25.53
CA ALA A 34 -12.28 16.45 -26.03
C ALA A 34 -12.20 16.19 -27.54
N ARG A 35 -12.99 15.24 -28.04
CA ARG A 35 -13.12 14.95 -29.47
C ARG A 35 -14.59 15.04 -29.90
N ASN A 36 -14.83 15.63 -31.07
CA ASN A 36 -16.11 15.53 -31.78
C ASN A 36 -15.89 14.99 -33.21
N VAL A 37 -16.93 15.01 -34.04
CA VAL A 37 -16.87 14.53 -35.44
C VAL A 37 -15.86 15.28 -36.31
N LEU A 38 -15.47 16.50 -35.93
CA LEU A 38 -14.49 17.32 -36.65
C LEU A 38 -13.05 17.07 -36.19
N GLY A 39 -12.84 16.46 -35.02
CA GLY A 39 -11.51 16.15 -34.48
C GLY A 39 -11.34 16.43 -32.98
N TYR A 40 -10.09 16.46 -32.53
CA TYR A 40 -9.72 16.82 -31.16
C TYR A 40 -9.64 18.33 -30.96
N GLY A 41 -10.12 18.80 -29.81
CA GLY A 41 -9.91 20.17 -29.33
C GLY A 41 -8.55 20.34 -28.62
N PRO A 42 -8.29 21.50 -28.00
CA PRO A 42 -7.06 21.75 -27.26
C PRO A 42 -6.93 20.87 -26.00
N GLU A 43 -5.69 20.58 -25.62
CA GLU A 43 -5.37 19.89 -24.36
C GLU A 43 -5.62 20.79 -23.13
N SER A 44 -5.98 20.17 -22.01
CA SER A 44 -5.97 20.81 -20.71
C SER A 44 -4.55 21.18 -20.26
N PRO A 45 -4.40 22.07 -19.25
CA PRO A 45 -3.15 22.19 -18.52
C PRO A 45 -2.66 20.84 -17.97
N SER A 46 -1.35 20.68 -17.89
CA SER A 46 -0.73 19.46 -17.35
C SER A 46 -0.91 19.35 -15.84
N LYS A 47 -1.24 18.15 -15.37
CA LYS A 47 -1.17 17.78 -13.95
C LYS A 47 -0.12 16.71 -13.76
N ILE A 48 0.71 16.85 -12.73
CA ILE A 48 1.76 15.88 -12.40
C ILE A 48 1.31 15.07 -11.19
N PHE A 49 1.49 13.75 -11.24
CA PHE A 49 1.19 12.86 -10.13
C PHE A 49 2.27 11.78 -10.00
N SER A 50 2.68 11.50 -8.77
CA SER A 50 3.65 10.44 -8.48
C SER A 50 2.95 9.23 -7.88
N THR A 51 3.17 8.07 -8.47
CA THR A 51 2.69 6.77 -7.98
C THR A 51 3.64 6.22 -6.91
N SER A 52 3.94 6.99 -5.87
CA SER A 52 4.86 6.55 -4.83
C SER A 52 4.19 5.47 -3.96
N PHE A 53 4.81 4.28 -3.94
CA PHE A 53 4.53 3.23 -2.97
C PHE A 53 5.74 3.09 -2.05
N ALA A 54 5.95 4.04 -1.15
CA ALA A 54 6.90 3.86 -0.06
C ALA A 54 6.43 2.72 0.86
N ALA A 55 7.38 1.93 1.37
CA ALA A 55 7.09 0.98 2.44
C ALA A 55 6.56 1.74 3.68
N PRO A 56 5.66 1.13 4.47
CA PRO A 56 5.26 1.71 5.74
C PRO A 56 6.47 1.98 6.64
N ASP A 57 6.36 3.04 7.45
CA ASP A 57 7.37 3.36 8.45
C ASP A 57 7.55 2.21 9.46
N LYS A 58 8.69 2.22 10.15
CA LYS A 58 8.94 1.31 11.27
C LYS A 58 7.82 1.41 12.31
N ILE A 59 7.36 0.26 12.79
CA ILE A 59 6.41 0.18 13.91
C ILE A 59 6.98 0.87 15.15
N ALA A 60 6.18 1.75 15.76
CA ALA A 60 6.50 2.46 17.00
C ALA A 60 5.70 1.91 18.19
N ASN A 61 6.18 2.16 19.41
CA ASN A 61 5.54 1.79 20.67
C ASN A 61 5.15 0.30 20.77
N PHE A 62 6.02 -0.60 20.30
CA PHE A 62 5.78 -2.03 20.38
C PHE A 62 5.93 -2.50 21.84
N THR A 63 4.86 -3.13 22.37
CA THR A 63 4.83 -3.67 23.73
C THR A 63 4.22 -5.07 23.75
N ILE A 64 4.57 -5.84 24.78
CA ILE A 64 4.03 -7.16 25.06
C ILE A 64 3.32 -7.09 26.41
N VAL A 65 2.05 -7.48 26.44
CA VAL A 65 1.26 -7.62 27.64
C VAL A 65 1.07 -9.12 27.91
N PRO A 66 1.60 -9.66 29.02
CA PRO A 66 1.36 -11.03 29.41
C PRO A 66 -0.14 -11.31 29.52
N GLY A 67 -0.59 -12.41 28.94
CA GLY A 67 -1.96 -12.90 29.07
C GLY A 67 -2.08 -13.87 30.23
N SER A 68 -3.21 -14.56 30.30
CA SER A 68 -3.47 -15.54 31.34
C SER A 68 -2.70 -16.84 31.08
N GLU A 69 -2.22 -17.44 32.16
CA GLU A 69 -1.75 -18.82 32.16
C GLU A 69 -2.96 -19.76 32.21
N VAL A 70 -2.96 -20.78 31.36
CA VAL A 70 -3.98 -21.83 31.41
C VAL A 70 -3.29 -23.13 31.78
N LEU A 71 -3.54 -23.61 33.00
CA LEU A 71 -3.16 -24.95 33.44
C LEU A 71 -4.19 -25.95 32.93
N VAL A 72 -3.96 -26.55 31.77
CA VAL A 72 -4.80 -27.64 31.28
C VAL A 72 -4.27 -28.94 31.85
N GLY A 73 -5.04 -29.57 32.75
CA GLY A 73 -4.68 -30.80 33.46
C GLY A 73 -3.94 -31.81 32.58
N SER A 74 -2.79 -32.28 33.05
CA SER A 74 -1.91 -33.26 32.41
C SER A 74 -1.15 -32.82 31.14
N SER A 75 -1.33 -31.60 30.65
CA SER A 75 -0.59 -31.06 29.49
C SER A 75 0.34 -29.92 29.88
N SER A 76 1.42 -29.72 29.13
CA SER A 76 2.38 -28.65 29.36
C SER A 76 1.64 -27.30 29.45
N PRO A 77 1.88 -26.49 30.49
CA PRO A 77 1.17 -25.23 30.67
C PRO A 77 1.39 -24.33 29.45
N THR A 78 0.31 -23.74 28.93
CA THR A 78 0.39 -22.78 27.84
C THR A 78 0.10 -21.38 28.37
N VAL A 79 0.90 -20.41 27.92
CA VAL A 79 0.73 -18.99 28.25
C VAL A 79 0.31 -18.25 26.98
N SER A 80 -0.65 -17.34 27.12
CA SER A 80 -1.05 -16.40 26.08
C SER A 80 -0.40 -15.04 26.32
N LEU A 81 -0.23 -14.23 25.27
CA LEU A 81 0.19 -12.84 25.39
C LEU A 81 -0.50 -11.99 24.33
N THR A 82 -0.58 -10.69 24.59
CA THR A 82 -1.06 -9.69 23.63
C THR A 82 0.11 -8.82 23.19
N VAL A 83 0.31 -8.69 21.88
CA VAL A 83 1.25 -7.72 21.29
C VAL A 83 0.49 -6.46 20.91
N GLN A 84 1.04 -5.29 21.24
CA GLN A 84 0.45 -3.98 20.93
C GLN A 84 1.47 -3.07 20.26
N TRP A 85 1.00 -2.19 19.39
CA TRP A 85 1.83 -1.20 18.71
C TRP A 85 1.00 -0.01 18.23
N SER A 86 1.67 1.09 17.88
CA SER A 86 1.05 2.22 17.19
C SER A 86 1.02 2.00 15.67
N VAL A 87 -0.06 2.47 15.03
CA VAL A 87 -0.20 2.44 13.57
C VAL A 87 0.93 3.27 12.93
N PRO A 88 1.81 2.68 12.09
CA PRO A 88 2.86 3.42 11.41
C PRO A 88 2.24 4.28 10.31
N ARG A 89 2.98 5.28 9.83
CA ARG A 89 2.57 5.95 8.58
C ARG A 89 2.74 4.97 7.42
N SER A 90 1.77 4.96 6.52
CA SER A 90 1.83 4.15 5.29
C SER A 90 2.92 4.58 4.32
N GLY A 91 3.52 5.76 4.52
CA GLY A 91 4.45 6.39 3.57
C GLY A 91 3.80 6.84 2.25
N THR A 92 2.49 6.58 2.08
CA THR A 92 1.75 6.71 0.81
C THR A 92 0.29 7.09 1.07
N SER A 93 -0.49 7.38 0.03
CA SER A 93 -1.94 7.56 0.14
C SER A 93 -2.72 6.24 0.29
N VAL A 94 -2.05 5.09 0.22
CA VAL A 94 -2.66 3.77 0.35
C VAL A 94 -2.71 3.36 1.82
N ALA A 95 -3.85 2.83 2.27
CA ALA A 95 -4.02 2.36 3.63
C ALA A 95 -3.22 1.07 3.90
N LEU A 96 -2.78 0.88 5.15
CA LEU A 96 -2.15 -0.37 5.58
C LEU A 96 -3.16 -1.52 5.53
N SER A 97 -2.78 -2.65 4.95
CA SER A 97 -3.66 -3.81 4.77
C SER A 97 -3.40 -4.97 5.75
N GLN A 98 -2.17 -5.15 6.22
CA GLN A 98 -1.82 -6.21 7.18
C GLN A 98 -0.61 -5.85 8.05
N TYR A 99 -0.46 -6.57 9.16
CA TYR A 99 0.77 -6.63 9.95
C TYR A 99 1.30 -8.07 9.97
N ARG A 100 2.62 -8.24 9.98
CA ARG A 100 3.28 -9.55 10.12
C ARG A 100 3.98 -9.62 11.48
N ILE A 101 3.65 -10.63 12.28
CA ILE A 101 4.24 -10.87 13.60
C ILE A 101 5.20 -12.06 13.47
N PHE A 102 6.44 -11.90 13.92
CA PHE A 102 7.42 -12.98 14.00
C PHE A 102 7.57 -13.44 15.44
N LYS A 103 7.67 -14.76 15.66
CA LYS A 103 7.93 -15.35 16.98
C LYS A 103 8.96 -16.48 16.82
N TYR A 104 9.86 -16.56 17.78
CA TYR A 104 10.99 -17.48 17.78
C TYR A 104 11.16 -18.07 19.18
N ARG A 105 11.50 -19.35 19.29
CA ARG A 105 11.85 -19.97 20.57
C ARG A 105 13.36 -19.95 20.71
N VAL A 106 13.86 -19.29 21.75
CA VAL A 106 15.30 -19.28 22.05
C VAL A 106 15.77 -20.73 22.23
N GLY A 107 16.74 -21.14 21.41
CA GLY A 107 17.29 -22.50 21.38
C GLY A 107 16.84 -23.36 20.19
N ASP A 108 15.75 -23.00 19.50
CA ASP A 108 15.36 -23.65 18.23
C ASP A 108 16.05 -22.98 17.02
N ASP A 109 16.49 -21.73 17.17
CA ASP A 109 17.21 -20.97 16.16
C ASP A 109 18.72 -20.91 16.49
N TYR A 110 19.47 -21.94 16.09
CA TYR A 110 20.92 -21.78 15.88
C TYR A 110 21.12 -21.04 14.55
N ASN A 111 21.23 -19.71 14.60
CA ASN A 111 22.10 -18.89 13.73
C ASN A 111 21.86 -17.40 14.00
N LEU A 112 22.69 -16.84 14.90
CA LEU A 112 23.27 -15.51 14.73
C LEU A 112 24.79 -15.67 14.79
#